data_AF-Q6TQT0-F1
#
_entry.id   AF-Q6TQT0-F1
#
_cell.length_a   1.000
_cell.length_b   1.000
_cell.length_c   1.000
_cell.angle_alpha   90.00
_cell.angle_beta   90.00
_cell.angle_gamma   90.00
#
_symmetry.space_group_name_H-M   'P 1'
#
loop_
_entity.id
_entity.type
_entity.pdbx_description
1 polymer ?
#
loop_
_entity_poly.entity_id
_entity_poly.type
_entity_poly.pdbx_seq_one_letter_code
_entity_poly.pdbx_strand_id
1 'polypeptide(L)'
;MGSVSETVCVTGASGFIGSWLVMRLMERGYTVRATVRDPDNMKKVKHLLELPGANSKLSLWKADLGEEGSFDEAIKGCTGVFHVATPMDFESKDPEKEVINPTINGLLDIMKACKKAKTVRRLVFTSSAGTLDVTEQQNSVIDETCWSDVEFCRRVKMTGWMYFVSKTLAEQEAWKFSKEHNIDFVSIIPPLVVGPFIMPSMPPSLITALSLITGYEAHYSIIKQGQYIHLDDLCLAHIFLFENPKAHGRYICCSHEATIHEVAKLINKKYPEFNVPTKFKDIPDDLEIIKFSSKKITDLGFIFKYSLEDMFTGAIETCREKGLLPKVTETPVNDTMKK
;
A
#
# COMPACT_ATOMS: atom_id res chain seq x y z
N MET A 1 26.73 -22.28 -14.36
CA MET A 1 27.03 -21.92 -12.95
C MET A 1 25.70 -21.52 -12.33
N GLY A 2 25.20 -22.27 -11.35
CA GLY A 2 23.94 -21.91 -10.68
C GLY A 2 24.16 -20.63 -9.89
N SER A 3 23.54 -19.51 -10.30
CA SER A 3 23.59 -18.27 -9.55
C SER A 3 23.01 -18.51 -8.16
N VAL A 4 23.75 -18.13 -7.11
CA VAL A 4 23.27 -18.18 -5.73
C VAL A 4 22.01 -17.30 -5.64
N SER A 5 20.93 -17.85 -5.07
CA SER A 5 19.68 -17.11 -4.84
C SER A 5 19.95 -15.90 -3.96
N GLU A 6 19.63 -14.70 -4.45
CA GLU A 6 19.75 -13.48 -3.67
C GLU A 6 18.77 -13.48 -2.49
N THR A 7 19.20 -12.94 -1.35
CA THR A 7 18.34 -12.81 -0.17
C THR A 7 17.83 -11.38 -0.04
N VAL A 8 16.53 -11.20 0.12
CA VAL A 8 15.89 -9.89 0.33
C VAL A 8 15.03 -9.88 1.59
N CYS A 9 14.90 -8.71 2.22
CA CYS A 9 14.03 -8.52 3.37
C CYS A 9 12.73 -7.80 2.95
N VAL A 10 11.57 -8.29 3.40
CA VAL A 10 10.26 -7.64 3.22
C VAL A 10 9.70 -7.34 4.60
N THR A 11 9.53 -6.06 4.92
CA THR A 11 8.92 -5.67 6.21
C THR A 11 7.40 -5.65 6.12
N GLY A 12 6.70 -5.98 7.21
CA GLY A 12 5.24 -5.96 7.21
C GLY A 12 4.65 -7.07 6.32
N ALA A 13 5.35 -8.20 6.25
CA ALA A 13 5.06 -9.28 5.32
C ALA A 13 3.68 -9.91 5.53
N SER A 14 3.07 -9.80 6.71
CA SER A 14 1.72 -10.31 6.98
C SER A 14 0.57 -9.44 6.43
N GLY A 15 0.89 -8.29 5.83
CA GLY A 15 -0.08 -7.33 5.30
C GLY A 15 -0.50 -7.62 3.85
N PHE A 16 -1.42 -6.80 3.35
CA PHE A 16 -2.00 -6.91 2.00
C PHE A 16 -0.94 -6.87 0.90
N ILE A 17 -0.14 -5.79 0.86
CA ILE A 17 0.95 -5.63 -0.11
C ILE A 17 2.13 -6.54 0.24
N GLY A 18 2.52 -6.58 1.51
CA GLY A 18 3.69 -7.34 1.97
C GLY A 18 3.61 -8.82 1.63
N SER A 19 2.47 -9.47 1.89
CA SER A 19 2.31 -10.92 1.66
C SER A 19 2.33 -11.28 0.18
N TRP A 20 1.70 -10.46 -0.66
CA TRP A 20 1.71 -10.64 -2.11
C TRP A 20 3.10 -10.39 -2.71
N LEU A 21 3.84 -9.40 -2.18
CA LEU A 21 5.22 -9.14 -2.58
C LEU A 21 6.15 -10.31 -2.20
N VAL A 22 6.00 -10.90 -1.00
CA VAL A 22 6.74 -12.11 -0.61
C VAL A 22 6.47 -13.25 -1.60
N MET A 23 5.20 -13.49 -1.94
CA MET A 23 4.81 -14.51 -2.93
C MET A 23 5.52 -14.29 -4.27
N ARG A 24 5.42 -13.07 -4.84
CA ARG A 24 6.04 -12.76 -6.14
C ARG A 24 7.57 -12.82 -6.12
N LEU A 25 8.22 -12.41 -5.02
CA LEU A 25 9.66 -12.54 -4.87
C LEU A 25 10.10 -14.00 -4.86
N MET A 26 9.39 -14.86 -4.11
CA MET A 26 9.70 -16.30 -4.06
C MET A 26 9.50 -17.00 -5.41
N GLU A 27 8.40 -16.69 -6.10
CA GLU A 27 8.13 -17.17 -7.47
C GLU A 27 9.24 -16.77 -8.45
N ARG A 28 9.80 -15.57 -8.26
CA ARG A 28 10.92 -15.05 -9.06
C ARG A 28 12.28 -15.61 -8.67
N GLY A 29 12.33 -16.45 -7.64
CA GLY A 29 13.51 -17.21 -7.27
C GLY A 29 14.19 -16.77 -5.99
N TYR A 30 13.85 -15.60 -5.43
CA TYR A 30 14.49 -15.01 -4.26
C TYR A 30 14.33 -15.85 -2.98
N THR A 31 15.32 -15.76 -2.10
CA THR A 31 15.17 -16.11 -0.69
C THR A 31 14.65 -14.88 0.06
N VAL A 32 13.56 -15.03 0.80
CA VAL A 32 12.85 -13.92 1.45
C VAL A 32 12.94 -14.05 2.97
N ARG A 33 13.38 -12.96 3.60
CA ARG A 33 13.26 -12.72 5.04
C ARG A 33 12.05 -11.83 5.28
N ALA A 34 10.99 -12.40 5.83
CA ALA A 34 9.72 -11.72 6.05
C ALA A 34 9.63 -11.26 7.50
N THR A 35 9.56 -9.95 7.74
CA THR A 35 9.37 -9.44 9.10
C THR A 35 7.90 -9.34 9.48
N VAL A 36 7.61 -9.77 10.70
CA VAL A 36 6.29 -9.70 11.35
C VAL A 36 6.48 -9.33 12.81
N ARG A 37 5.51 -8.66 13.43
CA ARG A 37 5.61 -8.27 14.86
C ARG A 37 5.56 -9.47 15.81
N ASP A 38 4.79 -10.48 15.42
CA ASP A 38 4.61 -11.71 16.19
C ASP A 38 4.64 -12.92 15.23
N PRO A 39 5.75 -13.66 15.15
CA PRO A 39 5.87 -14.83 14.28
C PRO A 39 5.04 -16.02 14.77
N ASP A 40 4.63 -16.05 16.03
CA ASP A 40 3.84 -17.14 16.61
C ASP A 40 2.33 -16.97 16.34
N ASN A 41 1.92 -15.78 15.87
CA ASN A 41 0.54 -15.50 15.49
C ASN A 41 0.16 -16.16 14.16
N MET A 42 -0.33 -17.39 14.23
CA MET A 42 -0.75 -18.17 13.04
C MET A 42 -1.80 -17.47 12.18
N LYS A 43 -2.65 -16.58 12.73
CA LYS A 43 -3.58 -15.79 11.90
C LYS A 43 -2.85 -14.82 10.97
N LYS A 44 -1.66 -14.37 11.35
CA LYS A 44 -0.83 -13.43 10.57
C LYS A 44 0.25 -14.11 9.73
N VAL A 45 0.68 -15.33 10.07
CA VAL A 45 1.79 -15.97 9.35
C VAL A 45 1.40 -17.18 8.52
N LYS A 46 0.26 -17.82 8.79
CA LYS A 46 -0.15 -19.06 8.09
C LYS A 46 -0.13 -18.90 6.56
N HIS A 47 -0.74 -17.83 6.05
CA HIS A 47 -0.80 -17.55 4.62
C HIS A 47 0.57 -17.30 3.97
N LEU A 48 1.61 -16.97 4.74
CA LEU A 48 3.00 -16.88 4.26
C LEU A 48 3.68 -18.24 4.24
N LEU A 49 3.48 -19.03 5.30
CA LEU A 49 4.05 -20.37 5.45
C LEU A 49 3.45 -21.37 4.46
N GLU A 50 2.24 -21.13 3.98
CA GLU A 50 1.56 -21.95 2.96
C GLU A 50 1.95 -21.59 1.51
N LEU A 51 2.79 -20.56 1.32
CA LEU A 51 3.27 -20.20 -0.02
C LEU A 51 4.14 -21.32 -0.64
N PRO A 52 4.02 -21.59 -1.95
CA PRO A 52 4.88 -22.55 -2.62
C PRO A 52 6.38 -22.26 -2.41
N GLY A 53 7.11 -23.21 -1.83
CA GLY A 53 8.55 -23.07 -1.55
C GLY A 53 8.90 -22.36 -0.24
N ALA A 54 7.93 -22.00 0.60
CA ALA A 54 8.17 -21.30 1.87
C ALA A 54 9.13 -22.06 2.80
N ASN A 55 9.04 -23.39 2.83
CA ASN A 55 9.90 -24.27 3.63
C ASN A 55 11.41 -24.17 3.35
N SER A 56 11.80 -23.61 2.20
CA SER A 56 13.21 -23.51 1.77
C SER A 56 13.64 -22.09 1.47
N LYS A 57 12.70 -21.21 1.06
CA LYS A 57 12.99 -19.84 0.63
C LYS A 57 12.47 -18.76 1.57
N LEU A 58 11.65 -19.09 2.57
CA LEU A 58 11.07 -18.12 3.49
C LEU A 58 11.62 -18.32 4.91
N SER A 59 11.95 -17.22 5.57
CA SER A 59 12.18 -17.19 7.02
C SER A 59 11.42 -16.03 7.65
N LEU A 60 10.81 -16.28 8.81
CA LEU A 60 10.08 -15.26 9.57
C LEU A 60 11.00 -14.63 10.62
N TRP A 61 10.93 -13.31 10.74
CA TRP A 61 11.74 -12.53 11.67
C TRP A 61 10.86 -11.61 12.49
N LYS A 62 11.03 -11.64 13.81
CA LYS A 62 10.34 -10.70 14.70
C LYS A 62 10.96 -9.31 14.55
N ALA A 63 10.16 -8.30 14.23
CA ALA A 63 10.57 -6.90 14.24
C ALA A 63 9.37 -5.94 14.39
N ASP A 64 9.60 -4.78 14.99
CA ASP A 64 8.60 -3.74 15.22
C ASP A 64 9.20 -2.34 14.97
N LEU A 65 8.44 -1.45 14.32
CA LEU A 65 8.87 -0.08 14.04
C LEU A 65 9.04 0.77 15.31
N GLY A 66 8.41 0.36 16.42
CA GLY A 66 8.58 0.99 17.73
C GLY A 66 9.82 0.51 18.51
N GLU A 67 10.54 -0.50 18.01
CA GLU A 67 11.72 -1.09 18.66
C GLU A 67 12.98 -0.82 17.83
N GLU A 68 13.84 0.10 18.28
CA GLU A 68 15.10 0.47 17.62
C GLU A 68 16.01 -0.76 17.45
N GLY A 69 16.56 -0.94 16.24
CA GLY A 69 17.46 -2.04 15.90
C GLY A 69 16.76 -3.40 15.71
N SER A 70 15.44 -3.49 15.86
CA SER A 70 14.72 -4.77 15.72
C SER A 70 14.81 -5.39 14.32
N PHE A 71 15.12 -4.58 13.30
CA PHE A 71 15.30 -5.03 11.92
C PHE A 71 16.74 -5.45 11.56
N ASP A 72 17.72 -5.22 12.43
CA ASP A 72 19.14 -5.40 12.13
C ASP A 72 19.45 -6.82 11.65
N GLU A 73 19.03 -7.84 12.40
CA GLU A 73 19.34 -9.24 12.08
C GLU A 73 18.60 -9.72 10.83
N ALA A 74 17.35 -9.26 10.63
CA ALA A 74 16.60 -9.58 9.42
C ALA A 74 17.26 -8.98 8.17
N ILE A 75 17.83 -7.78 8.27
CA ILE A 75 18.45 -7.07 7.13
C ILE A 75 19.89 -7.53 6.86
N LYS A 76 20.62 -7.98 7.87
CA LYS A 76 22.01 -8.41 7.75
C LYS A 76 22.20 -9.53 6.71
N GLY A 77 22.95 -9.24 5.65
CA GLY A 77 23.24 -10.17 4.56
C GLY A 77 22.22 -10.15 3.42
N CYS A 78 21.20 -9.30 3.48
CA CYS A 78 20.27 -9.08 2.38
C CYS A 78 20.91 -8.21 1.29
N THR A 79 20.61 -8.48 0.02
CA THR A 79 20.98 -7.62 -1.12
C THR A 79 19.97 -6.52 -1.35
N GLY A 80 18.73 -6.68 -0.88
CA GLY A 80 17.66 -5.71 -1.01
C GLY A 80 16.73 -5.70 0.19
N VAL A 81 16.11 -4.55 0.44
CA VAL A 81 15.08 -4.40 1.46
C VAL A 81 13.85 -3.72 0.84
N PHE A 82 12.68 -4.28 1.08
CA PHE A 82 11.39 -3.72 0.74
C PHE A 82 10.68 -3.31 2.04
N HIS A 83 10.67 -2.01 2.31
CA HIS A 83 9.99 -1.47 3.48
C HIS A 83 8.53 -1.16 3.14
N VAL A 84 7.64 -2.11 3.52
CA VAL A 84 6.19 -2.03 3.28
C VAL A 84 5.41 -1.79 4.59
N ALA A 85 6.00 -2.13 5.73
CA ALA A 85 5.38 -1.94 7.04
C ALA A 85 5.08 -0.46 7.32
N THR A 86 3.91 -0.18 7.89
CA THR A 86 3.57 1.14 8.43
C THR A 86 2.52 0.95 9.52
N PRO A 87 2.51 1.77 10.59
CA PRO A 87 1.36 1.87 11.49
C PRO A 87 0.12 2.28 10.68
N MET A 88 -1.00 1.57 10.88
CA MET A 88 -2.26 1.76 10.16
C MET A 88 -3.42 1.92 11.14
N ASP A 89 -3.25 2.76 12.16
CA ASP A 89 -4.32 3.14 13.08
C ASP A 89 -4.83 4.54 12.74
N PHE A 90 -6.01 4.61 12.12
CA PHE A 90 -6.64 5.87 11.74
C PHE A 90 -7.43 6.52 12.87
N GLU A 91 -7.60 5.84 14.00
CA GLU A 91 -8.42 6.28 15.15
C GLU A 91 -7.58 6.52 16.42
N SER A 92 -6.25 6.55 16.28
CA SER A 92 -5.31 6.81 17.36
C SER A 92 -5.65 8.08 18.14
N LYS A 93 -5.59 7.98 19.48
CA LYS A 93 -5.82 9.11 20.39
C LYS A 93 -4.58 9.99 20.58
N ASP A 94 -3.39 9.47 20.28
CA ASP A 94 -2.12 10.21 20.25
C ASP A 94 -1.38 9.96 18.93
N PRO A 95 -1.88 10.54 17.80
CA PRO A 95 -1.34 10.25 16.48
C PRO A 95 0.15 10.58 16.31
N GLU A 96 0.67 11.53 17.09
CA GLU A 96 2.10 11.85 17.10
C GLU A 96 2.94 10.67 17.60
N LYS A 97 2.59 10.11 18.76
CA LYS A 97 3.38 9.04 19.37
C LYS A 97 3.10 7.67 18.78
N GLU A 98 1.87 7.42 18.32
CA GLU A 98 1.42 6.08 17.91
C GLU A 98 1.53 5.85 16.40
N VAL A 99 1.53 6.92 15.58
CA VAL A 99 1.54 6.81 14.11
C VAL A 99 2.71 7.57 13.49
N ILE A 100 2.80 8.88 13.72
CA ILE A 100 3.76 9.75 13.01
C ILE A 100 5.20 9.43 13.39
N ASN A 101 5.54 9.49 14.68
CA ASN A 101 6.91 9.25 15.15
C ASN A 101 7.38 7.81 14.87
N PRO A 102 6.60 6.74 15.10
CA PRO A 102 7.03 5.39 14.76
C PRO A 102 7.25 5.18 13.25
N THR A 103 6.48 5.86 12.40
CA THR A 103 6.68 5.78 10.94
C THR A 103 8.00 6.41 10.51
N ILE A 104 8.31 7.60 11.03
CA ILE A 104 9.56 8.31 10.72
C ILE A 104 10.76 7.55 11.30
N ASN A 105 10.73 7.26 12.60
CA ASN A 105 11.83 6.63 13.31
C ASN A 105 12.08 5.20 12.82
N GLY A 106 11.03 4.42 12.56
CA GLY A 106 11.15 3.07 12.05
C GLY A 106 11.76 3.00 10.65
N LEU A 107 11.39 3.93 9.75
CA LEU A 107 12.04 4.02 8.43
C LEU A 107 13.51 4.41 8.56
N LEU A 108 13.84 5.41 9.37
CA LEU A 108 15.23 5.81 9.62
C LEU A 108 16.05 4.67 10.25
N ASP A 109 15.46 3.89 11.16
CA ASP A 109 16.09 2.72 11.77
C ASP A 109 16.39 1.63 10.72
N ILE A 110 15.44 1.32 9.84
CA ILE A 110 15.66 0.40 8.71
C ILE A 110 16.77 0.91 7.78
N MET A 111 16.85 2.22 7.52
CA MET A 111 17.94 2.79 6.72
C MET A 111 19.30 2.66 7.41
N LYS A 112 19.37 2.87 8.73
CA LYS A 112 20.58 2.60 9.54
C LYS A 112 20.98 1.13 9.46
N ALA A 113 20.02 0.21 9.58
CA ALA A 113 20.24 -1.23 9.44
C ALA A 113 20.77 -1.62 8.05
N CYS A 114 20.22 -1.03 6.98
CA CYS A 114 20.73 -1.22 5.61
C CYS A 114 22.20 -0.78 5.48
N LYS A 115 22.53 0.40 6.02
CA LYS A 115 23.91 0.93 6.04
C LYS A 115 24.85 0.02 6.85
N LYS A 116 24.42 -0.45 8.03
CA LYS A 116 25.18 -1.36 8.89
C LYS A 116 25.43 -2.71 8.22
N ALA A 117 24.47 -3.22 7.45
CA ALA A 117 24.56 -4.51 6.78
C ALA A 117 25.59 -4.54 5.63
N LYS A 118 25.91 -3.39 5.01
CA LYS A 118 26.87 -3.21 3.89
C LYS A 118 26.63 -4.07 2.63
N THR A 119 25.60 -4.91 2.65
CA THR A 119 25.25 -5.89 1.61
C THR A 119 24.02 -5.44 0.81
N VAL A 120 23.21 -4.57 1.40
CA VAL A 120 22.01 -4.01 0.77
C VAL A 120 22.43 -3.04 -0.32
N ARG A 121 22.15 -3.39 -1.58
CA ARG A 121 22.42 -2.54 -2.74
C ARG A 121 21.32 -1.53 -3.03
N ARG A 122 20.09 -1.78 -2.56
CA ARG A 122 18.94 -0.88 -2.74
C ARG A 122 17.89 -1.11 -1.68
N LEU A 123 17.37 -0.01 -1.12
CA LEU A 123 16.17 0.01 -0.28
C LEU A 123 14.99 0.56 -1.11
N VAL A 124 13.93 -0.23 -1.22
CA VAL A 124 12.67 0.17 -1.86
C VAL A 124 11.64 0.43 -0.76
N PHE A 125 11.13 1.67 -0.70
CA PHE A 125 10.11 2.08 0.25
C PHE A 125 8.75 2.20 -0.41
N THR A 126 7.74 1.57 0.17
CA THR A 126 6.34 1.78 -0.20
C THR A 126 5.85 3.07 0.47
N SER A 127 5.82 4.16 -0.28
CA SER A 127 5.22 5.44 0.13
C SER A 127 3.68 5.41 -0.06
N SER A 128 3.05 6.54 -0.35
CA SER A 128 1.59 6.67 -0.46
C SER A 128 1.19 7.86 -1.32
N ALA A 129 0.11 7.76 -2.09
CA ALA A 129 -0.48 8.90 -2.79
C ALA A 129 -0.76 10.09 -1.87
N GLY A 130 -1.05 9.84 -0.59
CA GLY A 130 -1.19 10.88 0.42
C GLY A 130 0.07 11.70 0.72
N THR A 131 1.20 11.43 0.02
CA THR A 131 2.39 12.29 0.04
C THR A 131 2.48 13.24 -1.17
N LEU A 132 1.51 13.19 -2.10
CA LEU A 132 1.55 13.94 -3.36
C LEU A 132 0.55 15.09 -3.44
N ASP A 133 -0.73 14.86 -3.14
CA ASP A 133 -1.84 15.71 -3.58
C ASP A 133 -2.80 16.17 -2.46
N VAL A 134 -2.43 15.97 -1.19
CA VAL A 134 -3.21 16.47 -0.05
C VAL A 134 -2.85 17.94 0.20
N THR A 135 -3.44 18.80 -0.63
CA THR A 135 -3.26 20.25 -0.62
C THR A 135 -4.62 20.96 -0.69
N GLU A 136 -4.66 22.24 -0.27
CA GLU A 136 -5.91 23.03 -0.30
C GLU A 136 -6.39 23.29 -1.74
N GLN A 137 -5.44 23.48 -2.67
CA GLN A 137 -5.71 23.59 -4.10
C GLN A 137 -5.16 22.35 -4.79
N GLN A 138 -6.03 21.62 -5.49
CA GLN A 138 -5.63 20.43 -6.23
C GLN A 138 -5.23 20.79 -7.65
N ASN A 139 -4.10 20.23 -8.09
CA ASN A 139 -3.68 20.28 -9.48
C ASN A 139 -4.39 19.15 -10.26
N SER A 140 -4.69 19.39 -11.53
CA SER A 140 -5.35 18.38 -12.39
C SER A 140 -4.43 17.23 -12.79
N VAL A 141 -3.10 17.43 -12.76
CA VAL A 141 -2.10 16.41 -13.05
C VAL A 141 -1.05 16.42 -11.94
N ILE A 142 -0.81 15.25 -11.36
CA ILE A 142 0.13 15.01 -10.28
C ILE A 142 1.27 14.14 -10.80
N ASP A 143 2.51 14.55 -10.55
CA ASP A 143 3.72 13.79 -10.86
C ASP A 143 4.64 13.67 -9.63
N GLU A 144 5.79 13.03 -9.78
CA GLU A 144 6.71 12.77 -8.67
C GLU A 144 7.34 14.01 -8.03
N THR A 145 7.16 15.20 -8.62
CA THR A 145 7.66 16.47 -8.07
C THR A 145 6.71 17.06 -7.01
N CYS A 146 5.46 16.64 -7.00
CA CYS A 146 4.44 17.11 -6.07
C CYS A 146 4.67 16.59 -4.65
N TRP A 147 4.27 17.39 -3.65
CA TRP A 147 4.27 17.00 -2.24
C TRP A 147 3.01 17.53 -1.56
N SER A 148 2.46 16.73 -0.65
CA SER A 148 1.34 17.15 0.20
C SER A 148 1.74 18.23 1.21
N ASP A 149 0.77 19.07 1.56
CA ASP A 149 0.95 20.14 2.55
C ASP A 149 0.64 19.60 3.96
N VAL A 150 1.70 19.38 4.74
CA VAL A 150 1.61 18.87 6.11
C VAL A 150 0.80 19.81 7.02
N GLU A 151 0.93 21.12 6.85
CA GLU A 151 0.21 22.10 7.68
C GLU A 151 -1.28 22.11 7.35
N PHE A 152 -1.63 21.98 6.07
CA PHE A 152 -3.02 21.77 5.64
C PHE A 152 -3.60 20.49 6.24
N CYS A 153 -2.88 19.36 6.15
CA CYS A 153 -3.29 18.08 6.73
C CYS A 153 -3.60 18.20 8.23
N ARG A 154 -2.69 18.84 8.99
CA ARG A 154 -2.80 19.04 10.44
C ARG A 154 -3.93 19.99 10.83
N ARG A 155 -4.22 20.99 9.98
CA ARG A 155 -5.28 21.97 10.19
C ARG A 155 -6.67 21.38 9.95
N VAL A 156 -6.87 20.70 8.81
CA VAL A 156 -8.18 20.22 8.37
C VAL A 156 -8.56 18.88 8.99
N LYS A 157 -7.57 18.02 9.28
CA LYS A 157 -7.78 16.71 9.94
C LYS A 157 -8.83 15.83 9.26
N MET A 158 -8.77 15.74 7.93
CA MET A 158 -9.63 14.87 7.14
C MET A 158 -9.40 13.39 7.46
N THR A 159 -10.31 12.50 7.04
CA THR A 159 -10.12 11.05 7.16
C THR A 159 -8.75 10.64 6.61
N GLY A 160 -7.92 10.00 7.45
CA GLY A 160 -6.57 9.60 7.06
C GLY A 160 -5.45 10.64 7.28
N TRP A 161 -5.74 11.84 7.81
CA TRP A 161 -4.74 12.92 7.93
C TRP A 161 -3.43 12.52 8.64
N MET A 162 -3.49 11.78 9.76
CA MET A 162 -2.29 11.36 10.49
C MET A 162 -1.42 10.41 9.68
N TYR A 163 -2.05 9.57 8.86
CA TYR A 163 -1.34 8.71 7.94
C TYR A 163 -0.67 9.53 6.82
N PHE A 164 -1.37 10.49 6.21
CA PHE A 164 -0.80 11.38 5.19
C PHE A 164 0.42 12.15 5.73
N VAL A 165 0.29 12.74 6.93
CA VAL A 165 1.40 13.42 7.62
C VAL A 165 2.55 12.46 7.89
N SER A 166 2.28 11.27 8.46
CA SER A 166 3.32 10.29 8.79
C SER A 166 4.12 9.84 7.57
N LYS A 167 3.45 9.50 6.45
CA LYS A 167 4.09 9.04 5.22
C LYS A 167 4.87 10.17 4.55
N THR A 168 4.32 11.39 4.55
CA THR A 168 4.98 12.56 3.95
C THR A 168 6.28 12.88 4.68
N LEU A 169 6.23 13.01 6.01
CA LEU A 169 7.40 13.33 6.82
C LEU A 169 8.43 12.19 6.78
N ALA A 170 8.00 10.94 6.85
CA ALA A 170 8.92 9.80 6.77
C ALA A 170 9.65 9.75 5.41
N GLU A 171 8.95 9.95 4.30
CA GLU A 171 9.58 9.96 2.98
C GLU A 171 10.56 11.13 2.83
N GLN A 172 10.22 12.32 3.34
CA GLN A 172 11.10 13.50 3.31
C GLN A 172 12.38 13.28 4.12
N GLU A 173 12.26 12.76 5.35
CA GLU A 173 13.43 12.44 6.20
C GLU A 173 14.28 11.32 5.60
N ALA A 174 13.66 10.29 4.99
CA ALA A 174 14.39 9.24 4.29
C ALA A 174 15.17 9.78 3.09
N TRP A 175 14.63 10.74 2.32
CA TRP A 175 15.36 11.39 1.24
C TRP A 175 16.54 12.25 1.74
N LYS A 176 16.45 12.85 2.93
CA LYS A 176 17.58 13.56 3.55
C LYS A 176 18.66 12.56 3.97
N PHE A 177 18.28 11.51 4.70
CA PHE A 177 19.19 10.48 5.19
C PHE A 177 19.88 9.72 4.05
N SER A 178 19.16 9.40 2.96
CA SER A 178 19.73 8.69 1.81
C SER A 178 20.82 9.51 1.12
N LYS A 179 20.61 10.82 0.95
CA LYS A 179 21.59 11.75 0.38
C LYS A 179 22.81 11.91 1.30
N GLU A 180 22.60 12.07 2.60
CA GLU A 180 23.69 12.24 3.57
C GLU A 180 24.60 11.00 3.67
N HIS A 181 24.03 9.80 3.49
CA HIS A 181 24.75 8.54 3.68
C HIS A 181 24.97 7.73 2.41
N ASN A 182 24.66 8.29 1.24
CA ASN A 182 24.81 7.65 -0.07
C ASN A 182 24.13 6.27 -0.16
N ILE A 183 22.88 6.19 0.33
CA ILE A 183 22.07 4.97 0.24
C ILE A 183 21.27 5.02 -1.07
N ASP A 184 21.39 3.98 -1.90
CA ASP A 184 20.50 3.80 -3.05
C ASP A 184 19.08 3.51 -2.54
N PHE A 185 18.23 4.52 -2.70
CA PHE A 185 16.88 4.57 -2.17
C PHE A 185 15.90 4.88 -3.29
N VAL A 186 14.83 4.10 -3.37
CA VAL A 186 13.71 4.30 -4.29
C VAL A 186 12.43 4.30 -3.48
N SER A 187 11.55 5.26 -3.74
CA SER A 187 10.19 5.25 -3.19
C SER A 187 9.18 4.96 -4.30
N ILE A 188 8.20 4.11 -3.98
CA ILE A 188 7.08 3.78 -4.85
C ILE A 188 5.83 4.36 -4.22
N ILE A 189 5.04 5.08 -5.01
CA ILE A 189 3.90 5.84 -4.54
C ILE A 189 2.63 5.21 -5.12
N PRO A 190 2.04 4.22 -4.42
CA PRO A 190 0.75 3.68 -4.82
C PRO A 190 -0.39 4.61 -4.41
N PRO A 191 -1.45 4.72 -5.24
CA PRO A 191 -2.74 5.26 -4.82
C PRO A 191 -3.54 4.16 -4.10
N LEU A 192 -4.86 4.07 -4.34
CA LEU A 192 -5.66 3.01 -3.75
C LEU A 192 -5.32 1.65 -4.38
N VAL A 193 -4.73 0.77 -3.58
CA VAL A 193 -4.37 -0.59 -4.00
C VAL A 193 -5.58 -1.49 -3.90
N VAL A 194 -5.96 -2.12 -5.02
CA VAL A 194 -7.15 -2.96 -5.14
C VAL A 194 -6.78 -4.26 -5.88
N GLY A 195 -7.36 -5.38 -5.46
CA GLY A 195 -7.10 -6.68 -6.10
C GLY A 195 -7.37 -7.86 -5.17
N PRO A 196 -7.10 -9.09 -5.66
CA PRO A 196 -7.20 -10.30 -4.84
C PRO A 196 -6.11 -10.32 -3.75
N PHE A 197 -6.24 -11.19 -2.76
CA PHE A 197 -5.26 -11.29 -1.66
C PHE A 197 -5.23 -12.63 -0.94
N ILE A 198 -4.07 -12.91 -0.35
CA ILE A 198 -3.84 -14.16 0.40
C ILE A 198 -4.08 -14.03 1.91
N MET A 199 -3.96 -12.83 2.48
CA MET A 199 -4.22 -12.61 3.91
C MET A 199 -5.66 -12.97 4.32
N PRO A 200 -5.94 -13.35 5.58
CA PRO A 200 -7.26 -13.87 5.97
C PRO A 200 -8.27 -12.79 6.39
N SER A 201 -7.84 -11.54 6.62
CA SER A 201 -8.70 -10.44 7.08
C SER A 201 -8.87 -9.37 6.01
N MET A 202 -9.90 -8.51 6.16
CA MET A 202 -10.16 -7.40 5.26
C MET A 202 -8.94 -6.47 5.14
N PRO A 203 -8.38 -6.25 3.94
CA PRO A 203 -7.33 -5.26 3.71
C PRO A 203 -7.84 -3.83 3.99
N PRO A 204 -7.04 -2.95 4.63
CA PRO A 204 -7.46 -1.57 4.90
C PRO A 204 -7.87 -0.78 3.65
N SER A 205 -7.17 -0.93 2.53
CA SER A 205 -7.54 -0.26 1.27
C SER A 205 -8.84 -0.77 0.67
N LEU A 206 -9.22 -2.03 0.92
CA LEU A 206 -10.48 -2.58 0.45
C LEU A 206 -11.68 -2.13 1.28
N ILE A 207 -11.49 -1.69 2.54
CA ILE A 207 -12.53 -0.97 3.29
C ILE A 207 -12.94 0.30 2.51
N THR A 208 -11.95 1.04 2.00
CA THR A 208 -12.17 2.21 1.15
C THR A 208 -12.74 1.84 -0.22
N ALA A 209 -12.08 0.92 -0.94
CA ALA A 209 -12.45 0.58 -2.31
C ALA A 209 -13.85 -0.02 -2.43
N LEU A 210 -14.26 -0.82 -1.44
CA LEU A 210 -15.56 -1.49 -1.41
C LEU A 210 -16.60 -0.75 -0.56
N SER A 211 -16.32 0.50 -0.18
CA SER A 211 -17.22 1.33 0.64
C SER A 211 -18.60 1.51 0.02
N LEU A 212 -18.70 1.51 -1.31
CA LEU A 212 -19.97 1.55 -2.04
C LEU A 212 -20.85 0.31 -1.80
N ILE A 213 -20.23 -0.85 -1.59
CA ILE A 213 -20.92 -2.12 -1.31
C ILE A 213 -21.31 -2.20 0.17
N THR A 214 -20.43 -1.74 1.06
CA THR A 214 -20.67 -1.80 2.51
C THR A 214 -21.48 -0.62 3.05
N GLY A 215 -21.72 0.40 2.23
CA GLY A 215 -22.39 1.64 2.63
C GLY A 215 -21.56 2.53 3.55
N TYR A 216 -20.23 2.36 3.59
CA TYR A 216 -19.39 3.09 4.52
C TYR A 216 -18.99 4.48 3.99
N GLU A 217 -19.93 5.43 4.07
CA GLU A 217 -19.82 6.75 3.41
C GLU A 217 -18.60 7.59 3.84
N ALA A 218 -18.05 7.36 5.04
CA ALA A 218 -16.86 8.08 5.54
C ALA A 218 -15.62 7.93 4.65
N HIS A 219 -15.60 6.89 3.79
CA HIS A 219 -14.51 6.61 2.85
C HIS A 219 -14.75 7.18 1.44
N TYR A 220 -15.94 7.72 1.15
CA TYR A 220 -16.28 8.24 -0.19
C TYR A 220 -15.41 9.41 -0.61
N SER A 221 -14.91 10.20 0.33
CA SER A 221 -14.00 11.32 0.05
C SER A 221 -12.71 10.87 -0.66
N ILE A 222 -12.22 9.66 -0.37
CA ILE A 222 -10.99 9.11 -0.96
C ILE A 222 -11.25 8.59 -2.39
N ILE A 223 -12.44 8.04 -2.67
CA ILE A 223 -12.77 7.46 -3.98
C ILE A 223 -13.55 8.40 -4.90
N LYS A 224 -13.93 9.60 -4.41
CA LYS A 224 -14.67 10.62 -5.17
C LYS A 224 -14.02 10.89 -6.54
N GLN A 225 -12.73 11.17 -6.54
CA GLN A 225 -11.88 11.33 -7.73
C GLN A 225 -10.67 10.39 -7.55
N GLY A 226 -10.95 9.08 -7.54
CA GLY A 226 -9.98 8.08 -7.09
C GLY A 226 -8.96 7.68 -8.15
N GLN A 227 -7.79 7.26 -7.66
CA GLN A 227 -6.71 6.65 -8.44
C GLN A 227 -6.46 5.23 -7.93
N TYR A 228 -6.18 4.32 -8.86
CA TYR A 228 -6.18 2.89 -8.58
C TYR A 228 -4.97 2.17 -9.19
N ILE A 229 -4.50 1.17 -8.45
CA ILE A 229 -3.47 0.24 -8.90
C ILE A 229 -3.82 -1.18 -8.48
N HIS A 230 -3.61 -2.12 -9.41
CA HIS A 230 -3.78 -3.53 -9.11
C HIS A 230 -2.68 -4.01 -8.15
N LEU A 231 -3.05 -4.77 -7.12
CA LEU A 231 -2.10 -5.29 -6.12
C LEU A 231 -0.89 -5.97 -6.77
N ASP A 232 -1.15 -6.78 -7.81
CA ASP A 232 -0.10 -7.52 -8.51
C ASP A 232 0.81 -6.62 -9.34
N ASP A 233 0.26 -5.64 -10.07
CA ASP A 233 1.07 -4.67 -10.81
C ASP A 233 1.95 -3.87 -9.84
N LEU A 234 1.42 -3.49 -8.68
CA LEU A 234 2.20 -2.81 -7.65
C LEU A 234 3.36 -3.68 -7.15
N CYS A 235 3.13 -4.96 -6.84
CA CYS A 235 4.18 -5.86 -6.38
C CYS A 235 5.24 -6.12 -7.46
N LEU A 236 4.82 -6.26 -8.72
CA LEU A 236 5.73 -6.36 -9.86
C LEU A 236 6.54 -5.08 -10.05
N ALA A 237 5.95 -3.90 -9.81
CA ALA A 237 6.66 -2.62 -9.85
C ALA A 237 7.72 -2.51 -8.75
N HIS A 238 7.45 -3.02 -7.54
CA HIS A 238 8.46 -3.11 -6.48
C HIS A 238 9.69 -3.89 -6.93
N ILE A 239 9.47 -5.09 -7.47
CA ILE A 239 10.53 -5.96 -7.96
C ILE A 239 11.26 -5.30 -9.14
N PHE A 240 10.51 -4.75 -10.11
CA PHE A 240 11.08 -4.08 -11.28
C PHE A 240 12.00 -2.92 -10.90
N LEU A 241 11.57 -2.06 -9.97
CA LEU A 241 12.37 -0.92 -9.53
C LEU A 241 13.55 -1.34 -8.64
N PHE A 242 13.46 -2.45 -7.92
CA PHE A 242 14.60 -3.03 -7.24
C PHE A 242 15.67 -3.55 -8.23
N GLU A 243 15.24 -4.25 -9.28
CA GLU A 243 16.12 -4.90 -10.25
C GLU A 243 16.68 -3.94 -11.30
N ASN A 244 15.95 -2.88 -11.66
CA ASN A 244 16.35 -1.97 -12.73
C ASN A 244 17.44 -0.99 -12.26
N PRO A 245 18.69 -1.08 -12.75
CA PRO A 245 19.79 -0.24 -12.27
C PRO A 245 19.61 1.25 -12.57
N LYS A 246 18.71 1.62 -13.52
CA LYS A 246 18.42 3.03 -13.86
C LYS A 246 17.36 3.66 -12.95
N ALA A 247 16.69 2.86 -12.12
CA ALA A 247 15.68 3.37 -11.20
C ALA A 247 16.32 4.28 -10.14
N HIS A 248 15.76 5.49 -9.99
CA HIS A 248 16.21 6.47 -9.00
C HIS A 248 15.07 7.44 -8.63
N GLY A 249 15.06 7.89 -7.38
CA GLY A 249 14.05 8.84 -6.92
C GLY A 249 12.71 8.17 -6.60
N ARG A 250 11.66 8.96 -6.73
CA ARG A 250 10.26 8.57 -6.48
C ARG A 250 9.62 8.01 -7.76
N TYR A 251 8.63 7.13 -7.65
CA TYR A 251 7.86 6.61 -8.78
C TYR A 251 6.38 6.50 -8.43
N ILE A 252 5.52 7.21 -9.15
CA ILE A 252 4.08 6.97 -9.09
C ILE A 252 3.76 5.63 -9.76
N CYS A 253 2.95 4.83 -9.06
CA CYS A 253 2.50 3.53 -9.55
C CYS A 253 0.97 3.50 -9.57
N CYS A 254 0.40 4.31 -10.47
CA CYS A 254 -1.03 4.43 -10.76
C CYS A 254 -1.32 3.90 -12.17
N SER A 255 -2.37 3.09 -12.32
CA SER A 255 -2.73 2.54 -13.63
C SER A 255 -4.04 3.09 -14.19
N HIS A 256 -4.94 3.52 -13.30
CA HIS A 256 -6.29 3.95 -13.66
C HIS A 256 -6.75 5.06 -12.73
N GLU A 257 -7.53 5.98 -13.28
CA GLU A 257 -8.28 6.96 -12.53
C GLU A 257 -9.77 6.79 -12.84
N ALA A 258 -10.60 6.91 -11.81
CA ALA A 258 -12.05 6.80 -11.93
C ALA A 258 -12.75 7.57 -10.82
N THR A 259 -13.82 8.25 -11.19
CA THR A 259 -14.74 8.88 -10.24
C THR A 259 -15.54 7.83 -9.47
N ILE A 260 -16.08 8.22 -8.31
CA ILE A 260 -16.99 7.37 -7.53
C ILE A 260 -18.19 6.88 -8.37
N HIS A 261 -18.68 7.70 -9.30
CA HIS A 261 -19.78 7.37 -10.21
C HIS A 261 -19.40 6.28 -11.21
N GLU A 262 -18.19 6.33 -11.76
CA GLU A 262 -17.67 5.31 -12.68
C GLU A 262 -17.46 3.98 -11.97
N VAL A 263 -16.94 3.99 -10.73
CA VAL A 263 -16.82 2.78 -9.90
C VAL A 263 -18.19 2.21 -9.55
N ALA A 264 -19.15 3.04 -9.15
CA ALA A 264 -20.52 2.60 -8.87
C ALA A 264 -21.19 1.98 -10.11
N LYS A 265 -20.99 2.57 -11.29
CA LYS A 265 -21.47 2.03 -12.56
C LYS A 265 -20.83 0.68 -12.89
N LEU A 266 -19.53 0.53 -12.66
CA LEU A 266 -18.80 -0.73 -12.83
C LEU A 266 -19.37 -1.81 -11.92
N ILE A 267 -19.53 -1.52 -10.62
CA ILE A 267 -20.07 -2.46 -9.64
C ILE A 267 -21.51 -2.85 -10.00
N ASN A 268 -22.41 -1.89 -10.25
CA ASN A 268 -23.81 -2.20 -10.60
C ASN A 268 -23.95 -3.00 -11.90
N LYS A 269 -23.04 -2.81 -12.87
CA LYS A 269 -23.04 -3.59 -14.10
C LYS A 269 -22.63 -5.04 -13.88
N LYS A 270 -21.63 -5.29 -13.03
CA LYS A 270 -21.01 -6.62 -12.87
C LYS A 270 -21.59 -7.42 -11.70
N TYR A 271 -22.03 -6.72 -10.66
CA TYR A 271 -22.59 -7.24 -9.41
C TYR A 271 -23.89 -6.50 -9.06
N PRO A 272 -24.93 -6.58 -9.92
CA PRO A 272 -26.20 -5.89 -9.70
C PRO A 272 -26.87 -6.25 -8.36
N GLU A 273 -26.53 -7.40 -7.79
CA GLU A 273 -27.00 -7.88 -6.50
C GLU A 273 -26.60 -6.99 -5.30
N PHE A 274 -25.55 -6.16 -5.41
CA PHE A 274 -25.18 -5.23 -4.35
C PHE A 274 -26.01 -3.95 -4.35
N ASN A 275 -26.64 -3.61 -5.49
CA ASN A 275 -27.48 -2.41 -5.65
C ASN A 275 -26.84 -1.13 -5.05
N VAL A 276 -25.62 -0.81 -5.49
CA VAL A 276 -24.87 0.31 -4.91
C VAL A 276 -25.44 1.66 -5.35
N PRO A 277 -25.30 2.73 -4.55
CA PRO A 277 -25.87 4.04 -4.89
C PRO A 277 -25.33 4.59 -6.22
N THR A 278 -26.18 5.31 -6.95
CA THR A 278 -25.82 6.03 -8.18
C THR A 278 -25.82 7.55 -8.01
N LYS A 279 -26.21 8.03 -6.82
CA LYS A 279 -26.15 9.43 -6.41
C LYS A 279 -25.54 9.50 -5.03
N PHE A 280 -24.69 10.50 -4.83
CA PHE A 280 -23.93 10.67 -3.60
C PHE A 280 -24.17 12.07 -3.06
N LYS A 281 -24.46 12.16 -1.76
CA LYS A 281 -24.71 13.43 -1.09
C LYS A 281 -23.45 14.30 -1.18
N ASP A 282 -23.62 15.58 -1.50
CA ASP A 282 -22.55 16.59 -1.59
C ASP A 282 -21.42 16.26 -2.59
N ILE A 283 -21.67 15.34 -3.53
CA ILE A 283 -20.76 14.98 -4.62
C ILE A 283 -21.47 15.26 -5.95
N PRO A 284 -20.97 16.22 -6.76
CA PRO A 284 -21.51 16.49 -8.10
C PRO A 284 -21.45 15.27 -9.02
N ASP A 285 -22.38 15.17 -9.97
CA ASP A 285 -22.39 14.12 -11.01
C ASP A 285 -21.22 14.31 -12.00
N ASP A 286 -20.93 15.57 -12.34
CA ASP A 286 -19.81 15.94 -13.21
C ASP A 286 -18.58 16.28 -12.36
N LEU A 287 -17.62 15.34 -12.32
CA LEU A 287 -16.34 15.51 -11.64
C LEU A 287 -15.20 15.45 -12.65
N GLU A 288 -14.24 16.36 -12.51
CA GLU A 288 -12.98 16.26 -13.24
C GLU A 288 -12.11 15.13 -12.67
N ILE A 289 -11.37 14.44 -13.52
CA ILE A 289 -10.43 13.41 -13.10
C ILE A 289 -9.12 14.06 -12.65
N ILE A 290 -8.62 13.68 -11.47
CA ILE A 290 -7.27 14.03 -11.02
C ILE A 290 -6.32 12.95 -11.49
N LYS A 291 -5.39 13.29 -12.38
CA LYS A 291 -4.52 12.32 -13.04
C LYS A 291 -3.22 12.11 -12.26
N PHE A 292 -2.86 10.85 -12.02
CA PHE A 292 -1.57 10.49 -11.42
C PHE A 292 -0.65 9.95 -12.50
N SER A 293 0.37 10.72 -12.86
CA SER A 293 1.27 10.40 -13.96
C SER A 293 2.27 9.31 -13.60
N SER A 294 2.01 8.07 -14.02
CA SER A 294 2.99 6.97 -13.98
C SER A 294 3.98 6.99 -15.14
N LYS A 295 4.12 8.12 -15.84
CA LYS A 295 4.99 8.23 -17.03
C LYS A 295 6.42 7.82 -16.71
N LYS A 296 6.95 8.20 -15.53
CA LYS A 296 8.33 7.91 -15.14
C LYS A 296 8.63 6.41 -15.05
N ILE A 297 7.71 5.61 -14.50
CA ILE A 297 7.91 4.15 -14.40
C ILE A 297 7.69 3.46 -15.75
N THR A 298 6.73 3.93 -16.56
CA THR A 298 6.50 3.37 -17.91
C THR A 298 7.63 3.71 -18.87
N ASP A 299 8.23 4.89 -18.77
CA ASP A 299 9.40 5.30 -19.57
C ASP A 299 10.64 4.43 -19.25
N LEU A 300 10.71 3.82 -18.06
CA LEU A 300 11.72 2.80 -17.74
C LEU A 300 11.42 1.43 -18.37
N GLY A 301 10.23 1.24 -18.92
CA GLY A 301 9.79 -0.01 -19.55
C GLY A 301 8.86 -0.88 -18.71
N PHE A 302 8.35 -0.38 -17.57
CA PHE A 302 7.31 -1.11 -16.81
C PHE A 302 5.96 -1.07 -17.56
N ILE A 303 5.23 -2.18 -17.52
CA ILE A 303 3.93 -2.31 -18.20
C ILE A 303 2.89 -2.79 -17.18
N PHE A 304 1.86 -1.98 -16.98
CA PHE A 304 0.67 -2.36 -16.21
C PHE A 304 -0.15 -3.40 -16.98
N LYS A 305 -0.60 -4.45 -16.30
CA LYS A 305 -1.25 -5.60 -16.93
C LYS A 305 -2.74 -5.68 -16.66
N TYR A 306 -3.22 -5.07 -15.59
CA TYR A 306 -4.57 -5.27 -15.10
C TYR A 306 -5.43 -4.01 -15.28
N SER A 307 -6.69 -4.23 -15.63
CA SER A 307 -7.70 -3.18 -15.74
C SER A 307 -8.31 -2.83 -14.38
N LEU A 308 -9.02 -1.70 -14.30
CA LEU A 308 -9.85 -1.36 -13.14
C LEU A 308 -10.88 -2.46 -12.83
N GLU A 309 -11.45 -3.10 -13.86
CA GLU A 309 -12.41 -4.19 -13.68
C GLU A 309 -11.76 -5.42 -13.03
N ASP A 310 -10.54 -5.78 -13.43
CA ASP A 310 -9.79 -6.90 -12.82
C ASP A 310 -9.54 -6.66 -11.33
N MET A 311 -9.19 -5.43 -10.97
CA MET A 311 -8.96 -5.04 -9.57
C MET A 311 -10.19 -5.28 -8.70
N PHE A 312 -11.33 -4.70 -9.08
CA PHE A 312 -12.56 -4.80 -8.30
C PHE A 312 -13.13 -6.22 -8.32
N THR A 313 -13.00 -6.93 -9.45
CA THR A 313 -13.41 -8.33 -9.55
C THR A 313 -12.61 -9.21 -8.60
N GLY A 314 -11.28 -9.13 -8.66
CA GLY A 314 -10.42 -9.92 -7.77
C GLY A 314 -10.65 -9.61 -6.30
N ALA A 315 -10.86 -8.33 -5.95
CA ALA A 315 -11.15 -7.91 -4.59
C ALA A 315 -12.50 -8.46 -4.08
N ILE A 316 -13.58 -8.29 -4.85
CA ILE A 316 -14.93 -8.73 -4.47
C ILE A 316 -14.99 -10.25 -4.33
N GLU A 317 -14.48 -11.00 -5.31
CA GLU A 317 -14.52 -12.46 -5.30
C GLU A 317 -13.66 -13.03 -4.16
N THR A 318 -12.45 -12.50 -3.93
CA THR A 318 -11.63 -12.93 -2.78
C THR A 318 -12.33 -12.65 -1.45
N CYS A 319 -12.97 -11.48 -1.31
CA CYS A 319 -13.73 -11.18 -0.10
C CYS A 319 -14.94 -12.11 0.08
N ARG A 320 -15.63 -12.50 -1.00
CA ARG A 320 -16.73 -13.49 -0.94
C ARG A 320 -16.24 -14.86 -0.49
N GLU A 321 -15.17 -15.35 -1.11
CA GLU A 321 -14.56 -16.64 -0.76
C GLU A 321 -14.15 -16.70 0.72
N LYS A 322 -13.66 -15.59 1.26
CA LYS A 322 -13.24 -15.47 2.67
C LYS A 322 -14.37 -15.07 3.63
N GLY A 323 -15.60 -14.86 3.14
CA GLY A 323 -16.73 -14.42 3.96
C GLY A 323 -16.58 -13.01 4.56
N LEU A 324 -15.82 -12.14 3.87
CA LEU A 324 -15.53 -10.77 4.29
C LEU A 324 -16.46 -9.72 3.68
N LEU A 325 -17.32 -10.11 2.73
CA LEU A 325 -18.43 -9.30 2.23
C LEU A 325 -19.77 -9.98 2.57
N PRO A 326 -20.83 -9.18 2.85
CA PRO A 326 -22.14 -9.72 3.13
C PRO A 326 -22.67 -10.52 1.94
N LYS A 327 -23.40 -11.61 2.24
CA LYS A 327 -24.24 -12.27 1.24
C LYS A 327 -25.45 -11.36 0.98
N VAL A 328 -25.87 -11.30 -0.28
CA VAL A 328 -26.91 -10.42 -0.86
C VAL A 328 -28.21 -10.30 -0.03
N THR A 329 -28.49 -11.25 0.87
CA THR A 329 -29.69 -11.27 1.71
C THR A 329 -29.64 -10.40 2.98
N GLU A 330 -28.54 -9.69 3.25
CA GLU A 330 -28.42 -8.80 4.43
C GLU A 330 -28.13 -7.36 4.00
N THR A 331 -29.06 -6.73 3.29
CA THR A 331 -29.10 -5.26 3.30
C THR A 331 -29.67 -4.85 4.65
N PRO A 332 -29.01 -3.99 5.45
CA PRO A 332 -29.68 -3.36 6.58
C PRO A 332 -30.83 -2.56 5.99
N VAL A 333 -32.06 -2.96 6.32
CA VAL A 333 -33.18 -2.04 6.23
C VAL A 333 -32.76 -0.84 7.05
N ASN A 334 -32.67 0.33 6.42
CA ASN A 334 -32.53 1.60 7.10
C ASN A 334 -33.63 1.67 8.16
N ASP A 335 -33.27 1.34 9.41
CA ASP A 335 -34.15 1.49 10.55
C ASP A 335 -34.18 2.99 10.86
N THR A 336 -35.02 3.66 10.07
CA THR A 336 -35.48 5.00 10.36
C THR A 336 -36.35 4.89 11.62
N MET A 337 -36.04 5.76 12.59
CA MET A 337 -36.81 6.05 13.80
C MET A 337 -36.57 5.13 15.01
N LYS A 338 -35.81 5.63 15.99
CA LYS A 338 -36.42 6.18 17.23
C LYS A 338 -35.40 6.84 18.17
N LYS A 339 -35.69 8.12 18.42
CA LYS A 339 -35.27 9.05 19.49
C LYS A 339 -33.88 9.66 19.45
#